data_AF-A0A0D3IR14-F1
#
_entry.id   AF-A0A0D3IR14-F1
#
_cell.length_a   1.000
_cell.length_b   1.000
_cell.length_c   1.000
_cell.angle_alpha   90.00
_cell.angle_beta   90.00
_cell.angle_gamma   90.00
#
_symmetry.space_group_name_H-M   'P 1'
#
loop_
_entity.id
_entity.type
_entity.pdbx_description
1 polymer ?
#
loop_
_entity_poly.entity_id
_entity_poly.type
_entity_poly.pdbx_seq_one_letter_code
_entity_poly.pdbx_strand_id
1 'polypeptide(L)'
;MPSSDLLRLPVDELRSSRLAELLASIDAVDAADAPLLTLLFDKAFGGDAGLQLLRSAAVQEALRATALVHADDAIRSFALVHCKRLAAAAADVSLLGASGVLQQIAVLVSDASLGVSQRAVGFFVACAASAGALRAVLDHAPSRTALLAPCAAAAADPAGGVPALALRTLALFGEIAAIGDAQCAMCEESGALDLALAAWRGSDELVRLNALEVFALLARVPRGLHWLEAHGVVDDLLAQARGAEADGDAPMAE
;
A
#
# COMPACT_ATOMS: atom_id res chain seq x y z
N MET A 1 -12.51 -8.32 26.08
CA MET A 1 -13.05 -6.96 26.24
C MET A 1 -12.00 -6.05 26.90
N PRO A 2 -11.60 -4.95 26.24
CA PRO A 2 -10.73 -3.93 26.84
C PRO A 2 -11.43 -3.26 28.04
N SER A 3 -10.76 -3.17 29.19
CA SER A 3 -11.35 -2.51 30.37
C SER A 3 -11.37 -0.99 30.16
N SER A 4 -12.55 -0.37 30.34
CA SER A 4 -12.70 1.09 30.31
C SER A 4 -11.89 1.78 31.41
N ASP A 5 -11.46 1.07 32.45
CA ASP A 5 -10.56 1.58 33.48
C ASP A 5 -9.18 1.95 32.92
N LEU A 6 -8.74 1.29 31.83
CA LEU A 6 -7.47 1.63 31.16
C LEU A 6 -7.46 3.06 30.60
N LEU A 7 -8.63 3.61 30.24
CA LEU A 7 -8.73 4.99 29.76
C LEU A 7 -8.47 6.00 30.88
N ARG A 8 -8.67 5.62 32.14
CA ARG A 8 -8.48 6.52 33.30
C ARG A 8 -7.04 6.53 33.81
N LEU A 9 -6.24 5.53 33.46
CA LEU A 9 -4.85 5.44 33.90
C LEU A 9 -3.98 6.56 33.32
N PRO A 10 -2.94 7.04 34.03
CA PRO A 10 -1.90 7.86 33.41
C PRO A 10 -1.29 7.16 32.19
N VAL A 11 -0.89 7.92 31.17
CA VAL A 11 -0.34 7.34 29.93
C VAL A 11 0.92 6.52 30.19
N ASP A 12 1.77 6.95 31.11
CA ASP A 12 3.01 6.24 31.44
C ASP A 12 2.74 4.90 32.15
N GLU A 13 1.68 4.83 32.95
CA GLU A 13 1.23 3.57 33.56
C GLU A 13 0.67 2.62 32.50
N LEU A 14 -0.14 3.13 31.57
CA LEU A 14 -0.65 2.36 30.44
C LEU A 14 0.49 1.75 29.60
N ARG A 15 1.55 2.53 29.37
CA ARG A 15 2.72 2.13 28.57
C ARG A 15 3.66 1.15 29.28
N SER A 16 3.78 1.25 30.60
CA SER A 16 4.77 0.49 31.37
C SER A 16 4.19 -0.79 31.96
N SER A 17 3.12 -0.69 32.76
CA SER A 17 2.59 -1.81 33.54
C SER A 17 1.39 -2.49 32.89
N ARG A 18 0.67 -1.81 32.00
CA ARG A 18 -0.56 -2.33 31.37
C ARG A 18 -0.46 -2.57 29.86
N LEU A 19 0.72 -2.42 29.26
CA LEU A 19 0.92 -2.62 27.82
C LEU A 19 0.58 -4.05 27.39
N ALA A 20 1.00 -5.06 28.15
CA ALA A 20 0.71 -6.45 27.82
C ALA A 20 -0.80 -6.75 27.82
N GLU A 21 -1.54 -6.17 28.78
CA GLU A 21 -3.00 -6.30 28.83
C GLU A 21 -3.67 -5.58 27.65
N LEU A 22 -3.18 -4.38 27.30
CA LEU A 22 -3.67 -3.66 26.14
C LEU A 22 -3.46 -4.46 24.84
N LEU A 23 -2.28 -5.05 24.65
CA LEU A 23 -2.00 -5.87 23.46
C LEU A 23 -2.85 -7.15 23.43
N ALA A 24 -3.02 -7.82 24.57
CA ALA A 24 -3.89 -8.99 24.67
C ALA A 24 -5.37 -8.66 24.40
N SER A 25 -5.79 -7.41 24.63
CA SER A 25 -7.17 -7.01 24.37
C SER A 25 -7.53 -6.93 22.89
N ILE A 26 -6.53 -6.88 21.98
CA ILE A 26 -6.76 -6.89 20.52
C ILE A 26 -7.48 -8.18 20.09
N ASP A 27 -7.11 -9.33 20.65
CA ASP A 27 -7.73 -10.61 20.26
C ASP A 27 -9.14 -10.80 20.83
N ALA A 28 -9.43 -10.11 21.93
CA ALA A 28 -10.65 -10.32 22.72
C ALA A 28 -11.69 -9.21 22.51
N VAL A 29 -11.48 -8.35 21.51
CA VAL A 29 -12.36 -7.21 21.19
C VAL A 29 -13.34 -7.61 20.10
N ASP A 30 -14.57 -7.12 20.20
CA ASP A 30 -15.56 -7.23 19.14
C ASP A 30 -15.77 -5.86 18.45
N ALA A 31 -16.67 -5.81 17.47
CA ALA A 31 -16.95 -4.58 16.74
C ALA A 31 -17.55 -3.46 17.62
N ALA A 32 -18.22 -3.81 18.73
CA ALA A 32 -18.79 -2.81 19.64
C ALA A 32 -17.71 -2.12 20.49
N ASP A 33 -16.67 -2.88 20.86
CA ASP A 33 -15.55 -2.39 21.67
C ASP A 33 -14.38 -1.81 20.84
N ALA A 34 -14.35 -2.02 19.52
CA ALA A 34 -13.29 -1.53 18.64
C ALA A 34 -12.99 0.00 18.77
N PRO A 35 -13.98 0.89 18.95
CA PRO A 35 -13.72 2.31 19.20
C PRO A 35 -12.97 2.58 20.51
N LEU A 36 -13.27 1.82 21.57
CA LEU A 36 -12.57 1.93 22.86
C LEU A 36 -11.11 1.50 22.73
N LEU A 37 -10.87 0.39 22.03
CA LEU A 37 -9.52 -0.10 21.78
C LEU A 37 -8.68 0.91 20.99
N THR A 38 -9.29 1.51 19.96
CA THR A 38 -8.68 2.58 19.14
C THR A 38 -8.23 3.76 20.01
N LEU A 39 -9.08 4.25 20.92
CA LEU A 39 -8.73 5.34 21.83
C LEU A 39 -7.60 4.98 22.80
N LEU A 40 -7.59 3.75 23.32
CA LEU A 40 -6.54 3.27 24.22
C LEU A 40 -5.20 3.18 23.51
N PHE A 41 -5.19 2.74 22.27
CA PHE A 41 -3.97 2.70 21.48
C PHE A 41 -3.49 4.10 21.11
N ASP A 42 -4.37 5.02 20.71
CA ASP A 42 -3.97 6.41 20.41
C ASP A 42 -3.29 7.05 21.62
N LYS A 43 -3.83 6.79 22.80
CA LYS A 43 -3.22 7.21 24.06
C LYS A 43 -1.87 6.53 24.30
N ALA A 44 -1.79 5.20 24.20
CA ALA A 44 -0.57 4.44 24.48
C ALA A 44 0.55 4.77 23.48
N PHE A 45 0.24 4.88 22.20
CA PHE A 45 1.22 5.05 21.13
C PHE A 45 1.42 6.50 20.69
N GLY A 46 0.68 7.47 21.23
CA GLY A 46 0.86 8.90 20.92
C GLY A 46 2.25 9.45 21.28
N GLY A 47 2.75 10.39 20.47
CA GLY A 47 4.04 11.08 20.71
C GLY A 47 5.28 10.19 20.58
N ASP A 48 6.44 10.70 20.99
CA ASP A 48 7.74 10.04 20.80
C ASP A 48 7.88 8.77 21.62
N ALA A 49 7.43 8.77 22.88
CA ALA A 49 7.46 7.58 23.73
C ALA A 49 6.64 6.44 23.12
N GLY A 50 5.47 6.76 22.56
CA GLY A 50 4.66 5.78 21.87
C GLY A 50 5.25 5.32 20.53
N LEU A 51 5.97 6.20 19.82
CA LEU A 51 6.75 5.80 18.64
C LEU A 51 7.86 4.80 19.01
N GLN A 52 8.53 4.99 20.14
CA GLN A 52 9.51 4.01 20.64
C GLN A 52 8.85 2.67 20.99
N LEU A 53 7.66 2.67 21.58
CA LEU A 53 6.90 1.45 21.85
C LEU A 53 6.55 0.69 20.58
N LEU A 54 6.17 1.39 19.50
CA LEU A 54 5.91 0.76 18.20
C LEU A 54 7.12 -0.01 17.68
N ARG A 55 8.34 0.35 18.07
CA ARG A 55 9.57 -0.38 17.69
C ARG A 55 9.85 -1.62 18.56
N SER A 56 9.11 -1.82 19.64
CA SER A 56 9.34 -2.97 20.53
C SER A 56 8.87 -4.28 19.90
N ALA A 57 9.59 -5.37 20.18
CA ALA A 57 9.27 -6.69 19.63
C ALA A 57 7.85 -7.15 20.00
N ALA A 58 7.40 -6.88 21.24
CA ALA A 58 6.06 -7.25 21.68
C ALA A 58 4.95 -6.54 20.88
N VAL A 59 5.13 -5.25 20.58
CA VAL A 59 4.16 -4.49 19.78
C VAL A 59 4.21 -4.90 18.31
N GLN A 60 5.40 -5.12 17.76
CA GLN A 60 5.56 -5.65 16.40
C GLN A 60 4.88 -7.01 16.23
N GLU A 61 5.03 -7.90 17.21
CA GLU A 61 4.36 -9.21 17.20
C GLU A 61 2.84 -9.06 17.27
N ALA A 62 2.31 -8.23 18.17
CA ALA A 62 0.88 -7.97 18.25
C ALA A 62 0.34 -7.35 16.94
N LEU A 63 1.06 -6.42 16.33
CA LEU A 63 0.67 -5.84 15.05
C LEU A 63 0.56 -6.92 13.95
N ARG A 64 1.57 -7.79 13.83
CA ARG A 64 1.58 -8.84 12.81
C ARG A 64 0.56 -9.94 13.07
N ALA A 65 0.54 -10.48 14.29
CA ALA A 65 -0.17 -11.70 14.61
C ALA A 65 -1.67 -11.45 14.84
N THR A 66 -2.05 -10.23 15.24
CA THR A 66 -3.42 -9.95 15.66
C THR A 66 -3.99 -8.73 14.96
N ALA A 67 -3.40 -7.55 15.11
CA ALA A 67 -4.05 -6.29 14.70
C ALA A 67 -4.22 -6.13 13.18
N LEU A 68 -3.20 -6.46 12.38
CA LEU A 68 -3.25 -6.33 10.91
C LEU A 68 -4.04 -7.44 10.22
N VAL A 69 -4.34 -8.53 10.93
CA VAL A 69 -5.13 -9.66 10.43
C VAL A 69 -6.50 -9.77 11.11
N HIS A 70 -6.85 -8.78 11.93
CA HIS A 70 -8.07 -8.77 12.71
C HIS A 70 -9.31 -8.74 11.80
N ALA A 71 -10.41 -9.40 12.20
CA ALA A 71 -11.63 -9.45 11.39
C ALA A 71 -12.30 -8.07 11.23
N ASP A 72 -12.19 -7.22 12.25
CA ASP A 72 -12.72 -5.84 12.26
C ASP A 72 -11.82 -4.88 11.47
N ASP A 73 -12.43 -4.20 10.48
CA ASP A 73 -11.77 -3.24 9.59
C ASP A 73 -11.23 -2.00 10.32
N ALA A 74 -11.89 -1.55 11.39
CA ALA A 74 -11.46 -0.39 12.15
C ALA A 74 -10.14 -0.68 12.88
N ILE A 75 -9.96 -1.91 13.37
CA ILE A 75 -8.73 -2.34 14.03
C ILE A 75 -7.59 -2.46 13.03
N ARG A 76 -7.80 -3.12 11.87
CA ARG A 76 -6.77 -3.18 10.81
C ARG A 76 -6.38 -1.79 10.33
N SER A 77 -7.38 -0.95 10.07
CA SER A 77 -7.21 0.44 9.66
C SER A 77 -6.39 1.23 10.67
N PHE A 78 -6.68 1.08 11.94
CA PHE A 78 -6.01 1.80 13.00
C PHE A 78 -4.55 1.33 13.18
N ALA A 79 -4.30 0.02 13.12
CA ALA A 79 -2.96 -0.54 13.11
C ALA A 79 -2.10 0.05 11.98
N LEU A 80 -2.67 0.23 10.78
CA LEU A 80 -2.01 0.87 9.64
C LEU A 80 -1.66 2.34 9.89
N VAL A 81 -2.53 3.10 10.58
CA VAL A 81 -2.25 4.51 10.96
C VAL A 81 -1.01 4.58 11.84
N HIS A 82 -0.87 3.67 12.80
CA HIS A 82 0.32 3.63 13.64
C HIS A 82 1.57 3.13 12.90
N CYS A 83 1.45 2.10 12.04
CA CYS A 83 2.55 1.66 11.21
C CYS A 83 3.07 2.78 10.30
N LYS A 84 2.19 3.63 9.75
CA LYS A 84 2.58 4.77 8.90
C LYS A 84 3.55 5.74 9.58
N ARG A 85 3.56 5.81 10.91
CA ARG A 85 4.50 6.66 11.65
C ARG A 85 5.94 6.16 11.60
N LEU A 86 6.14 4.89 11.23
CA LEU A 86 7.44 4.25 11.02
C LEU A 86 7.90 4.31 9.55
N ALA A 87 7.09 4.89 8.65
CA ALA A 87 7.36 4.87 7.21
C ALA A 87 8.53 5.78 6.77
N ALA A 88 8.87 6.82 7.54
CA ALA A 88 9.83 7.82 7.10
C ALA A 88 11.31 7.37 7.17
N ALA A 89 11.64 6.44 8.07
CA ALA A 89 13.02 6.03 8.34
C ALA A 89 13.30 4.63 7.79
N ALA A 90 14.39 4.48 7.04
CA ALA A 90 14.79 3.19 6.48
C ALA A 90 14.96 2.11 7.56
N ALA A 91 15.56 2.45 8.70
CA ALA A 91 15.74 1.53 9.82
C ALA A 91 14.42 1.04 10.41
N ASP A 92 13.41 1.92 10.49
CA ASP A 92 12.08 1.57 10.99
C ASP A 92 11.34 0.67 9.99
N VAL A 93 11.45 0.93 8.68
CA VAL A 93 10.91 0.05 7.64
C VAL A 93 11.60 -1.31 7.63
N SER A 94 12.94 -1.35 7.78
CA SER A 94 13.68 -2.61 7.91
C SER A 94 13.27 -3.40 9.16
N LEU A 95 12.97 -2.72 10.27
CA LEU A 95 12.43 -3.35 11.47
C LEU A 95 11.06 -3.99 11.19
N LEU A 96 10.15 -3.29 10.49
CA LEU A 96 8.86 -3.84 10.07
C LEU A 96 9.03 -5.04 9.12
N GLY A 97 10.06 -5.02 8.26
CA GLY A 97 10.43 -6.14 7.41
C GLY A 97 10.84 -7.36 8.24
N ALA A 98 11.79 -7.18 9.16
CA ALA A 98 12.30 -8.24 10.03
C ALA A 98 11.23 -8.86 10.93
N SER A 99 10.23 -8.09 11.36
CA SER A 99 9.12 -8.59 12.16
C SER A 99 8.02 -9.28 11.34
N GLY A 100 8.02 -9.14 10.01
CA GLY A 100 6.96 -9.61 9.12
C GLY A 100 5.76 -8.67 9.01
N VAL A 101 5.73 -7.56 9.75
CA VAL A 101 4.67 -6.54 9.68
C VAL A 101 4.60 -5.92 8.28
N LEU A 102 5.74 -5.62 7.65
CA LEU A 102 5.79 -5.00 6.33
C LEU A 102 5.12 -5.86 5.25
N GLN A 103 5.27 -7.18 5.33
CA GLN A 103 4.59 -8.10 4.42
C GLN A 103 3.08 -8.09 4.65
N GLN A 104 2.60 -8.03 5.90
CA GLN A 104 1.17 -7.94 6.18
C GLN A 104 0.58 -6.63 5.62
N ILE A 105 1.27 -5.50 5.79
CA ILE A 105 0.84 -4.23 5.21
C ILE A 105 0.76 -4.31 3.68
N ALA A 106 1.72 -4.99 3.03
CA ALA A 106 1.71 -5.21 1.58
C ALA A 106 0.47 -5.99 1.11
N VAL A 107 0.09 -7.06 1.82
CA VAL A 107 -1.14 -7.82 1.52
C VAL A 107 -2.38 -6.92 1.64
N LEU A 108 -2.42 -6.05 2.65
CA LEU A 108 -3.56 -5.16 2.91
C LEU A 108 -3.76 -4.06 1.86
N VAL A 109 -2.79 -3.79 0.98
CA VAL A 109 -3.03 -2.92 -0.20
C VAL A 109 -4.19 -3.45 -1.05
N SER A 110 -4.33 -4.78 -1.07
CA SER A 110 -5.38 -5.51 -1.76
C SER A 110 -6.53 -5.95 -0.83
N ASP A 111 -6.73 -5.29 0.31
CA ASP A 111 -7.85 -5.60 1.20
C ASP A 111 -9.21 -5.30 0.52
N ALA A 112 -10.23 -6.11 0.80
CA ALA A 112 -11.59 -5.90 0.30
C ALA A 112 -12.20 -4.59 0.84
N SER A 113 -11.87 -4.23 2.08
CA SER A 113 -12.22 -2.97 2.71
C SER A 113 -11.42 -1.82 2.12
N LEU A 114 -12.10 -0.92 1.41
CA LEU A 114 -11.48 0.23 0.77
C LEU A 114 -10.72 1.11 1.79
N GLY A 115 -11.28 1.30 2.99
CA GLY A 115 -10.67 2.11 4.04
C GLY A 115 -9.39 1.49 4.62
N VAL A 116 -9.27 0.16 4.62
CA VAL A 116 -8.04 -0.54 5.02
C VAL A 116 -7.02 -0.44 3.88
N SER A 117 -7.44 -0.75 2.66
CA SER A 117 -6.60 -0.68 1.45
C SER A 117 -5.97 0.70 1.26
N GLN A 118 -6.76 1.79 1.35
CA GLN A 118 -6.26 3.16 1.20
C GLN A 118 -5.24 3.53 2.29
N ARG A 119 -5.40 3.02 3.51
CA ARG A 119 -4.42 3.25 4.59
C ARG A 119 -3.13 2.48 4.36
N ALA A 120 -3.20 1.26 3.81
CA ALA A 120 -2.03 0.48 3.43
C ALA A 120 -1.27 1.15 2.26
N VAL A 121 -1.98 1.62 1.23
CA VAL A 121 -1.41 2.47 0.17
C VAL A 121 -0.74 3.70 0.78
N GLY A 122 -1.43 4.40 1.67
CA GLY A 122 -0.91 5.57 2.36
C GLY A 122 0.34 5.32 3.22
N PHE A 123 0.58 4.09 3.68
CA PHE A 123 1.84 3.70 4.32
C PHE A 123 2.99 3.69 3.30
N PHE A 124 2.81 3.01 2.16
CA PHE A 124 3.86 2.89 1.14
C PHE A 124 4.17 4.22 0.44
N VAL A 125 3.16 5.06 0.20
CA VAL A 125 3.35 6.42 -0.29
C VAL A 125 4.13 7.26 0.73
N ALA A 126 3.92 7.07 2.03
CA ALA A 126 4.72 7.73 3.06
C ALA A 126 6.18 7.21 3.10
N CYS A 127 6.41 5.92 2.82
CA CYS A 127 7.78 5.42 2.64
C CYS A 127 8.47 6.11 1.46
N ALA A 128 7.74 6.40 0.38
CA ALA A 128 8.28 7.04 -0.80
C ALA A 128 8.73 8.51 -0.60
N ALA A 129 8.31 9.16 0.50
CA ALA A 129 8.85 10.45 0.90
C ALA A 129 10.36 10.41 1.25
N SER A 130 10.90 9.22 1.54
CA SER A 130 12.31 8.98 1.84
C SER A 130 12.85 7.89 0.93
N ALA A 131 13.83 8.22 0.09
CA ALA A 131 14.41 7.24 -0.84
C ALA A 131 14.96 5.99 -0.13
N GLY A 132 15.55 6.16 1.06
CA GLY A 132 16.03 5.04 1.87
C GLY A 132 14.91 4.16 2.41
N ALA A 133 13.78 4.74 2.82
CA ALA A 133 12.64 3.97 3.31
C ALA A 133 11.94 3.20 2.18
N LEU A 134 11.74 3.83 1.01
CA LEU A 134 11.23 3.13 -0.16
C LEU A 134 12.15 2.00 -0.62
N ARG A 135 13.47 2.24 -0.65
CA ARG A 135 14.46 1.20 -0.94
C ARG A 135 14.33 0.02 0.01
N ALA A 136 14.20 0.28 1.33
CA ALA A 136 13.99 -0.78 2.32
C ALA A 136 12.70 -1.60 2.07
N VAL A 137 11.63 -0.98 1.56
CA VAL A 137 10.42 -1.70 1.15
C VAL A 137 10.69 -2.62 -0.05
N LEU A 138 11.31 -2.08 -1.09
CA LEU A 138 11.49 -2.78 -2.37
C LEU A 138 12.58 -3.86 -2.32
N ASP A 139 13.58 -3.69 -1.45
CA ASP A 139 14.62 -4.70 -1.22
C ASP A 139 14.13 -5.86 -0.34
N HIS A 140 13.08 -5.64 0.47
CA HIS A 140 12.47 -6.69 1.28
C HIS A 140 11.61 -7.62 0.40
N ALA A 141 12.21 -8.72 -0.03
CA ALA A 141 11.61 -9.66 -0.99
C ALA A 141 10.18 -10.11 -0.62
N PRO A 142 9.84 -10.48 0.64
CA PRO A 142 8.47 -10.91 0.97
C PRO A 142 7.41 -9.81 0.75
N SER A 143 7.70 -8.56 1.12
CA SER A 143 6.75 -7.47 0.88
C SER A 143 6.68 -7.09 -0.58
N ARG A 144 7.81 -7.08 -1.30
CA ARG A 144 7.80 -6.83 -2.75
C ARG A 144 6.97 -7.87 -3.48
N THR A 145 7.15 -9.16 -3.19
CA THR A 145 6.35 -10.23 -3.78
C THR A 145 4.87 -10.08 -3.45
N ALA A 146 4.53 -9.77 -2.19
CA ALA A 146 3.14 -9.56 -1.79
C ALA A 146 2.49 -8.36 -2.49
N LEU A 147 3.22 -7.26 -2.67
CA LEU A 147 2.75 -6.09 -3.41
C LEU A 147 2.49 -6.42 -4.89
N LEU A 148 3.42 -7.12 -5.55
CA LEU A 148 3.35 -7.33 -7.01
C LEU A 148 2.44 -8.51 -7.42
N ALA A 149 2.13 -9.43 -6.50
CA ALA A 149 1.37 -10.65 -6.78
C ALA A 149 0.00 -10.41 -7.46
N PRO A 150 -0.83 -9.42 -7.07
CA PRO A 150 -2.12 -9.18 -7.71
C PRO A 150 -1.99 -8.83 -9.20
N CYS A 151 -1.00 -8.02 -9.56
CA CYS A 151 -0.73 -7.64 -10.95
C CYS A 151 -0.19 -8.82 -11.76
N ALA A 152 0.72 -9.62 -11.17
CA ALA A 152 1.25 -10.80 -11.83
C ALA A 152 0.17 -11.86 -12.11
N ALA A 153 -0.77 -12.04 -11.17
CA ALA A 153 -1.91 -12.94 -11.35
C ALA A 153 -2.85 -12.46 -12.47
N ALA A 154 -3.17 -11.16 -12.51
CA ALA A 154 -4.02 -10.58 -13.57
C ALA A 154 -3.38 -10.72 -14.96
N ALA A 155 -2.06 -10.61 -15.07
CA ALA A 155 -1.35 -10.82 -16.34
C ALA A 155 -1.36 -12.30 -16.79
N ALA A 156 -1.50 -13.25 -15.88
CA ALA A 156 -1.43 -14.69 -16.16
C ALA A 156 -2.77 -15.31 -16.58
N ASP A 157 -3.91 -14.72 -16.19
CA ASP A 157 -5.25 -15.21 -16.54
C ASP A 157 -6.16 -14.07 -17.07
N PRO A 158 -6.05 -13.73 -18.36
CA PRO A 158 -6.88 -12.69 -18.97
C PRO A 158 -8.37 -13.07 -19.07
N ALA A 159 -8.73 -14.34 -18.88
CA ALA A 159 -10.11 -14.83 -18.99
C ALA A 159 -10.85 -14.82 -17.65
N GLY A 160 -10.11 -14.82 -16.53
CA GLY A 160 -10.65 -14.80 -15.16
C GLY A 160 -11.24 -13.45 -14.70
N GLY A 161 -11.13 -12.41 -15.54
CA GLY A 161 -11.52 -11.04 -15.23
C GLY A 161 -10.53 -10.33 -14.30
N VAL A 162 -10.63 -9.01 -14.21
CA VAL A 162 -9.72 -8.17 -13.43
C VAL A 162 -10.01 -8.24 -11.94
N PRO A 163 -9.05 -8.62 -11.10
CA PRO A 163 -9.15 -8.35 -9.69
C PRO A 163 -9.01 -6.84 -9.45
N ALA A 164 -9.99 -6.21 -8.78
CA ALA A 164 -9.87 -4.82 -8.30
C ALA A 164 -8.55 -4.57 -7.50
N LEU A 165 -7.95 -5.65 -7.00
CA LEU A 165 -6.67 -5.72 -6.32
C LEU A 165 -5.47 -5.34 -7.22
N ALA A 166 -5.47 -5.77 -8.48
CA ALA A 166 -4.44 -5.43 -9.44
C ALA A 166 -4.48 -3.93 -9.77
N LEU A 167 -5.68 -3.36 -9.89
CA LEU A 167 -5.90 -1.94 -10.14
C LEU A 167 -5.31 -1.06 -9.03
N ARG A 168 -5.52 -1.43 -7.76
CA ARG A 168 -4.99 -0.71 -6.59
C ARG A 168 -3.47 -0.76 -6.49
N THR A 169 -2.90 -1.91 -6.81
CA THR A 169 -1.44 -2.11 -6.81
C THR A 169 -0.78 -1.27 -7.90
N LEU A 170 -1.33 -1.26 -9.13
CA LEU A 170 -0.85 -0.40 -10.21
C LEU A 170 -0.93 1.08 -9.83
N ALA A 171 -2.07 1.51 -9.29
CA ALA A 171 -2.25 2.89 -8.82
C ALA A 171 -1.20 3.30 -7.77
N LEU A 172 -0.91 2.44 -6.79
CA LEU A 172 0.15 2.67 -5.79
C LEU A 172 1.51 2.94 -6.45
N PHE A 173 1.92 2.13 -7.42
CA PHE A 173 3.23 2.32 -8.08
C PHE A 173 3.25 3.57 -8.95
N GLY A 174 2.14 3.92 -9.60
CA GLY A 174 1.99 5.19 -10.30
C GLY A 174 2.12 6.38 -9.35
N GLU A 175 1.47 6.35 -8.19
CA GLU A 175 1.57 7.38 -7.16
C GLU A 175 3.00 7.52 -6.63
N ILE A 176 3.69 6.42 -6.34
CA ILE A 176 5.08 6.44 -5.89
C ILE A 176 5.99 7.02 -6.97
N ALA A 177 5.89 6.55 -8.22
CA ALA A 177 6.75 7.00 -9.30
C ALA A 177 6.58 8.49 -9.63
N ALA A 178 5.35 9.01 -9.49
CA ALA A 178 5.05 10.43 -9.70
C ALA A 178 5.63 11.38 -8.64
N ILE A 179 6.20 10.88 -7.54
CA ILE A 179 6.85 11.71 -6.52
C ILE A 179 8.15 12.34 -7.05
N GLY A 180 8.89 11.63 -7.91
CA GLY A 180 10.14 12.14 -8.47
C GLY A 180 10.95 11.08 -9.20
N ASP A 181 11.99 11.52 -9.92
CA ASP A 181 12.81 10.65 -10.76
C ASP A 181 13.48 9.51 -9.98
N ALA A 182 13.86 9.74 -8.72
CA ALA A 182 14.45 8.70 -7.87
C ALA A 182 13.44 7.60 -7.52
N GLN A 183 12.20 7.98 -7.17
CA GLN A 183 11.11 7.04 -6.91
C GLN A 183 10.71 6.29 -8.18
N CYS A 184 10.63 6.98 -9.32
CA CYS A 184 10.40 6.37 -10.62
C CYS A 184 11.47 5.32 -10.95
N ALA A 185 12.76 5.64 -10.74
CA ALA A 185 13.87 4.70 -10.96
C ALA A 185 13.75 3.45 -10.07
N MET A 186 13.38 3.63 -8.79
CA MET A 186 13.19 2.50 -7.88
C MET A 186 11.97 1.64 -8.27
N CYS A 187 10.88 2.23 -8.74
CA CYS A 187 9.74 1.48 -9.29
C CYS A 187 10.15 0.66 -10.52
N GLU A 188 10.95 1.23 -11.41
CA GLU A 188 11.52 0.56 -12.58
C GLU A 188 12.41 -0.62 -12.18
N GLU A 189 13.39 -0.39 -11.30
CA GLU A 189 14.29 -1.44 -10.77
C GLU A 189 13.53 -2.59 -10.10
N SER A 190 12.37 -2.31 -9.49
CA SER A 190 11.54 -3.31 -8.84
C SER A 190 10.74 -4.20 -9.80
N GLY A 191 10.68 -3.86 -11.09
CA GLY A 191 9.83 -4.51 -12.10
C GLY A 191 8.35 -4.10 -12.04
N ALA A 192 7.99 -3.11 -11.21
CA ALA A 192 6.60 -2.65 -11.09
C ALA A 192 6.10 -1.98 -12.38
N LEU A 193 6.97 -1.23 -13.08
CA LEU A 193 6.60 -0.58 -14.34
C LEU A 193 6.42 -1.60 -15.47
N ASP A 194 7.18 -2.69 -15.46
CA ASP A 194 7.02 -3.79 -16.43
C ASP A 194 5.65 -4.46 -16.30
N LEU A 195 5.10 -4.54 -15.09
CA LEU A 195 3.74 -5.03 -14.87
C LEU A 195 2.69 -4.06 -15.42
N ALA A 196 2.90 -2.75 -15.30
CA ALA A 196 2.03 -1.75 -15.93
C ALA A 196 2.09 -1.84 -17.47
N LEU A 197 3.27 -2.10 -18.04
CA LEU A 197 3.43 -2.32 -19.47
C LEU A 197 2.76 -3.61 -19.95
N ALA A 198 2.90 -4.71 -19.18
CA ALA A 198 2.23 -5.96 -19.47
C ALA A 198 0.70 -5.80 -19.39
N ALA A 199 0.20 -5.06 -18.39
CA ALA A 199 -1.20 -4.69 -18.25
C ALA A 199 -1.72 -3.90 -19.47
N TRP A 200 -0.96 -2.91 -19.96
CA TRP A 200 -1.32 -2.14 -21.16
C TRP A 200 -1.43 -2.97 -22.43
N ARG A 201 -0.55 -3.98 -22.58
CA ARG A 201 -0.52 -4.91 -23.72
C ARG A 201 -1.50 -6.08 -23.57
N GLY A 202 -2.17 -6.19 -22.43
CA GLY A 202 -3.18 -7.21 -22.17
C GLY A 202 -4.45 -6.99 -22.99
N SER A 203 -5.38 -7.93 -22.90
CA SER A 203 -6.69 -7.85 -23.57
C SER A 203 -7.78 -7.19 -22.72
N ASP A 204 -7.56 -7.03 -21.41
CA ASP A 204 -8.57 -6.51 -20.50
C ASP A 204 -8.61 -4.97 -20.49
N GLU A 205 -9.72 -4.41 -20.95
CA GLU A 205 -9.90 -2.96 -21.10
C GLU A 205 -9.79 -2.19 -19.78
N LEU A 206 -10.30 -2.74 -18.67
CA LEU A 206 -10.24 -2.05 -17.37
C LEU A 206 -8.82 -2.02 -16.82
N VAL A 207 -8.06 -3.11 -16.99
CA VAL A 207 -6.63 -3.14 -16.62
C VAL A 207 -5.82 -2.19 -17.49
N ARG A 208 -6.10 -2.14 -18.80
CA ARG A 208 -5.44 -1.20 -19.72
C ARG A 208 -5.71 0.25 -19.36
N LEU A 209 -6.94 0.60 -18.96
CA LEU A 209 -7.28 1.94 -18.46
C LEU A 209 -6.48 2.30 -17.21
N ASN A 210 -6.32 1.38 -16.26
CA ASN A 210 -5.47 1.63 -15.10
C ASN A 210 -3.98 1.76 -15.45
N ALA A 211 -3.49 0.97 -16.41
CA ALA A 211 -2.14 1.16 -16.93
C ALA A 211 -1.96 2.55 -17.54
N LEU A 212 -2.98 3.07 -18.25
CA LEU A 212 -2.99 4.44 -18.77
C LEU A 212 -2.94 5.49 -17.66
N GLU A 213 -3.68 5.30 -16.57
CA GLU A 213 -3.59 6.20 -15.41
C GLU A 213 -2.18 6.22 -14.81
N VAL A 214 -1.53 5.04 -14.71
CA VAL A 214 -0.12 4.94 -14.30
C VAL A 214 0.78 5.69 -15.27
N PHE A 215 0.60 5.51 -16.59
CA PHE A 215 1.41 6.22 -17.59
C PHE A 215 1.21 7.74 -17.54
N ALA A 216 -0.02 8.21 -17.32
CA ALA A 216 -0.30 9.62 -17.12
C ALA A 216 0.43 10.17 -15.88
N LEU A 217 0.52 9.38 -14.80
CA LEU A 217 1.31 9.72 -13.61
C LEU A 217 2.82 9.73 -13.90
N LEU A 218 3.33 8.73 -14.62
CA LEU A 218 4.74 8.66 -15.02
C LEU A 218 5.16 9.84 -15.91
N ALA A 219 4.31 10.25 -16.85
CA ALA A 219 4.58 11.36 -17.76
C ALA A 219 4.77 12.71 -17.03
N ARG A 220 4.39 12.81 -15.74
CA ARG A 220 4.58 14.01 -14.91
C ARG A 220 6.04 14.20 -14.46
N VAL A 221 6.87 13.15 -14.55
CA VAL A 221 8.28 13.20 -14.15
C VAL A 221 9.18 12.92 -15.36
N PRO A 222 10.32 13.63 -15.53
CA PRO A 222 11.19 13.48 -16.70
C PRO A 222 11.63 12.03 -16.97
N ARG A 223 12.03 11.29 -15.94
CA ARG A 223 12.41 9.88 -16.09
C ARG A 223 11.24 9.03 -16.56
N GLY A 224 10.05 9.26 -16.01
CA GLY A 224 8.85 8.51 -16.37
C GLY A 224 8.45 8.74 -17.82
N LEU A 225 8.48 9.99 -18.29
CA LEU A 225 8.25 10.28 -19.71
C LEU A 225 9.28 9.58 -20.62
N HIS A 226 10.58 9.68 -20.27
CA HIS A 226 11.62 9.00 -21.03
C HIS A 226 11.43 7.47 -21.06
N TRP A 227 11.02 6.88 -19.93
CA TRP A 227 10.73 5.46 -19.85
C TRP A 227 9.55 5.08 -20.75
N LEU A 228 8.47 5.88 -20.79
CA LEU A 228 7.33 5.65 -21.68
C LEU A 228 7.71 5.71 -23.16
N GLU A 229 8.53 6.70 -23.56
CA GLU A 229 9.05 6.82 -24.92
C GLU A 229 9.92 5.61 -25.28
N ALA A 230 10.84 5.23 -24.40
CA ALA A 230 11.76 4.11 -24.63
C ALA A 230 11.04 2.76 -24.80
N HIS A 231 9.85 2.60 -24.23
CA HIS A 231 9.05 1.38 -24.32
C HIS A 231 7.94 1.43 -25.38
N GLY A 232 7.91 2.49 -26.21
CA GLY A 232 6.99 2.65 -27.33
C GLY A 232 5.56 3.02 -26.92
N VAL A 233 5.32 3.33 -25.64
CA VAL A 233 3.97 3.61 -25.13
C VAL A 233 3.38 4.88 -25.77
N VAL A 234 4.21 5.91 -25.94
CA VAL A 234 3.79 7.18 -26.55
C VAL A 234 3.36 6.98 -28.01
N ASP A 235 4.15 6.23 -28.77
CA ASP A 235 3.85 5.93 -30.18
C ASP A 235 2.57 5.09 -30.32
N ASP A 236 2.40 4.08 -29.48
CA ASP A 236 1.20 3.23 -29.45
C ASP A 236 -0.07 4.07 -29.18
N LEU A 237 0.01 5.03 -28.25
CA LEU A 237 -1.10 5.91 -27.92
C LEU A 237 -1.45 6.88 -29.06
N LEU A 238 -0.42 7.46 -29.70
CA LEU A 238 -0.62 8.31 -30.87
C LEU A 238 -1.24 7.55 -32.05
N ALA A 239 -0.82 6.30 -32.26
CA ALA A 239 -1.40 5.44 -33.29
C ALA A 239 -2.87 5.11 -33.01
N GLN A 240 -3.22 4.79 -31.76
CA GLN A 240 -4.62 4.53 -31.35
C GLN A 240 -5.50 5.78 -31.49
N ALA A 241 -5.00 6.97 -31.11
CA ALA A 241 -5.74 8.21 -31.27
C ALA A 241 -6.04 8.53 -32.74
N ARG A 242 -5.04 8.39 -33.63
CA ARG A 242 -5.21 8.59 -35.08
C ARG A 242 -6.14 7.57 -35.73
N GLY A 243 -6.10 6.32 -35.28
CA GLY A 243 -7.01 5.27 -35.74
C GLY A 243 -8.45 5.55 -35.34
N ALA A 244 -8.68 6.01 -34.10
CA ALA A 244 -10.00 6.39 -33.62
C ALA A 244 -10.58 7.60 -34.37
N GLU A 245 -9.75 8.58 -34.74
CA GLU A 245 -10.16 9.70 -35.61
C GLU A 245 -10.59 9.21 -37.01
N ALA A 246 -9.87 8.26 -37.60
CA ALA A 246 -10.19 7.71 -38.91
C ALA A 246 -11.49 6.86 -38.92
N ASP A 247 -11.77 6.13 -37.84
CA ASP A 247 -13.01 5.34 -37.70
C ASP A 247 -14.23 6.22 -37.33
N GLY A 248 -14.02 7.33 -36.62
CA GLY A 248 -15.07 8.29 -36.27
C GLY A 248 -15.58 9.14 -37.43
N ASP A 249 -14.76 9.31 -38.48
CA ASP A 249 -15.09 10.05 -39.71
C ASP A 249 -15.70 9.16 -40.81
N ALA A 250 -15.92 7.86 -40.55
CA ALA A 250 -16.66 7.00 -41.46
C ALA A 250 -18.10 7.52 -41.59
N PRO A 251 -18.56 7.94 -42.79
CA PRO A 251 -19.93 8.39 -42.96
C PRO A 251 -20.86 7.24 -42.57
N MET A 252 -21.77 7.50 -41.63
CA MET A 252 -22.91 6.64 -41.33
C MET A 252 -23.60 6.30 -42.66
N ALA A 253 -23.34 5.12 -43.19
CA ALA A 253 -24.04 4.62 -44.36
C ALA A 253 -25.48 4.32 -43.95
N GLU A 254 -26.40 5.19 -44.39
CA GLU A 254 -27.85 4.92 -44.40
C GLU A 254 -28.19 3.72 -45.29
#